data_AF-A0A7C3HPA0-F1
#
_entry.id   AF-A0A7C3HPA0-F1
#
_cell.length_a   1.000
_cell.length_b   1.000
_cell.length_c   1.000
_cell.angle_alpha   90.00
_cell.angle_beta   90.00
_cell.angle_gamma   90.00
#
_symmetry.space_group_name_H-M   'P 1'
#
loop_
_entity.id
_entity.type
_entity.pdbx_description
1 polymer ?
#
loop_
_entity_poly.entity_id
_entity_poly.type
_entity_poly.pdbx_seq_one_letter_code
_entity_poly.pdbx_strand_id
1 'polypeptide(L)'
;NGSGTETIEFVFTNERGDRRVQKHAFEGILPNMKRRYRETDSNVVREELARYLSDSACRACGGHRLNKAARHVFIDEVNLPHIAGLSIEEALDFFERLELPGARGKIAAKITKEIRERLRFLVNVGLDYLSLGRSADTLSGGEAQRIRLASQIGAGLVGVMYILDEPSIGLHQRDNDRLLNTLTYLRDLGNTVIVVEHDEDAIHAADHIVDIGPGAGAHGGEIIATGTAEEIARNPKSLTGQYLSGQREIAIPERRTPRNPDQLLRIFKASGNNLKQVDFELPVGLLTCITGVSGSGKSTLINETLYKLAANEINGSSYQPAPHQGHSGLEHFDKVIDINQSPIGRTPRSNPATYTGLFTPIRELFAGTQEARSRGYKPGRFSFNVKGGRCEACQGDGVTKVEMHFLPDVYVTCDVCKGQRYNRETLDITYKGKNIHQVLEMTVEDALDFFQAVPVLKRKLQTLMDVGLSYITLGQNATTLSGGEAQRIKLSRELSKRDTGRTLYILDEPTTGLHFHDVEQLLKVLHRLRDHGNTIAVIEHNLHVIKTADWIVDLGPEGGAKGGEIIAAGTPEQVAEIEASWTGRYLRELLQKKPR
;
A
#
# COMPACT_ATOMS: atom_id res chain seq x y z
N ASN A 1 -27.83 25.33 10.29
CA ASN A 1 -29.25 24.99 10.52
C ASN A 1 -30.11 25.88 9.63
N GLY A 2 -31.35 25.47 9.35
CA GLY A 2 -32.29 26.21 8.50
C GLY A 2 -32.94 27.40 9.20
N SER A 3 -33.86 28.08 8.52
CA SER A 3 -34.65 29.20 9.05
C SER A 3 -35.85 28.76 9.91
N GLY A 4 -35.99 27.45 10.16
CA GLY A 4 -37.11 26.91 10.93
C GLY A 4 -38.43 27.14 10.20
N THR A 5 -39.32 27.95 10.77
CA THR A 5 -40.60 28.34 10.18
C THR A 5 -40.56 29.68 9.45
N GLU A 6 -39.46 30.43 9.56
CA GLU A 6 -39.32 31.73 8.90
C GLU A 6 -39.18 31.53 7.39
N THR A 7 -40.02 32.21 6.62
CA THR A 7 -40.05 32.10 5.16
C THR A 7 -39.03 33.06 4.56
N ILE A 8 -38.10 32.53 3.77
CA ILE A 8 -37.06 33.30 3.09
C ILE A 8 -37.41 33.38 1.60
N GLU A 9 -37.15 34.54 1.01
CA GLU A 9 -37.29 34.77 -0.43
C GLU A 9 -36.01 34.32 -1.16
N PHE A 10 -36.13 33.34 -2.04
CA PHE A 10 -35.06 32.85 -2.90
C PHE A 10 -35.30 33.31 -4.33
N VAL A 11 -34.32 34.01 -4.90
CA VAL A 11 -34.34 34.46 -6.30
C VAL A 11 -33.43 33.56 -7.11
N PHE A 12 -34.02 32.74 -7.97
CA PHE A 12 -33.29 31.87 -8.90
C PHE A 12 -33.25 32.51 -10.27
N THR A 13 -32.09 32.47 -10.92
CA THR A 13 -31.96 32.89 -12.32
C THR A 13 -31.76 31.63 -13.16
N ASN A 14 -32.63 31.39 -14.13
CA ASN A 14 -32.45 30.25 -15.05
C ASN A 14 -31.31 30.54 -16.06
N GLU A 15 -30.88 29.53 -16.82
CA GLU A 15 -29.82 29.69 -17.84
C GLU A 15 -30.17 30.71 -18.96
N ARG A 16 -31.45 31.08 -19.09
CA ARG A 16 -31.95 32.08 -20.06
C ARG A 16 -32.02 33.50 -19.48
N GLY A 17 -31.67 33.70 -18.21
CA GLY A 17 -31.68 35.00 -17.54
C GLY A 17 -33.00 35.41 -16.89
N ASP A 18 -34.05 34.58 -16.96
CA ASP A 18 -35.32 34.86 -16.29
C ASP A 18 -35.19 34.65 -14.78
N ARG A 19 -35.68 35.63 -14.01
CA ARG A 19 -35.70 35.58 -12.55
C ARG A 19 -36.99 34.94 -12.05
N ARG A 20 -36.87 33.88 -11.25
CA ARG A 20 -37.96 33.23 -10.53
C ARG A 20 -37.80 33.43 -9.04
N VAL A 21 -38.79 34.07 -8.42
CA VAL A 21 -38.83 34.26 -6.97
C VAL A 21 -39.63 33.11 -6.35
N GLN A 22 -39.07 32.45 -5.34
CA GLN A 22 -39.76 31.44 -4.53
C GLN A 22 -39.63 31.79 -3.06
N LYS A 23 -40.75 31.73 -2.33
CA LYS A 23 -40.78 31.94 -0.87
C LYS A 23 -41.01 30.61 -0.19
N HIS A 24 -40.01 30.13 0.54
CA HIS A 24 -40.15 28.92 1.37
C HIS A 24 -39.21 29.00 2.57
N ALA A 25 -39.51 28.20 3.59
CA ALA A 25 -38.59 28.05 4.71
C ALA A 25 -37.30 27.38 4.23
N PHE A 26 -36.16 27.96 4.59
CA PHE A 26 -34.88 27.35 4.31
C PHE A 26 -34.69 26.13 5.21
N GLU A 27 -34.74 24.93 4.63
CA GLU A 27 -34.49 23.66 5.33
C GLU A 27 -33.12 23.64 6.03
N GLY A 28 -32.16 24.41 5.53
CA GLY A 28 -30.78 24.40 5.96
C GLY A 28 -29.96 23.38 5.19
N ILE A 29 -28.64 23.61 5.12
CA ILE A 29 -27.72 22.79 4.31
C ILE A 29 -27.66 21.35 4.84
N LEU A 30 -27.37 21.15 6.13
CA LEU A 30 -27.21 19.81 6.71
C LEU A 30 -28.51 18.97 6.69
N PRO A 31 -29.69 19.50 7.08
CA PRO A 31 -30.93 18.73 6.98
C PRO A 31 -31.27 18.36 5.53
N ASN A 32 -31.06 19.28 4.58
CA ASN A 32 -31.25 19.02 3.16
C ASN A 32 -30.36 17.89 2.64
N MET A 33 -29.05 17.94 2.94
CA MET A 33 -28.11 16.89 2.54
C MET A 33 -28.48 15.53 3.15
N LYS A 34 -28.83 15.51 4.44
CA LYS A 34 -29.22 14.29 5.15
C LYS A 34 -30.49 13.67 4.57
N ARG A 35 -31.49 14.49 4.23
CA ARG A 35 -32.73 14.05 3.59
C ARG A 35 -32.46 13.51 2.20
N ARG A 36 -31.74 14.27 1.35
CA ARG A 36 -31.35 13.82 0.00
C ARG A 36 -30.58 12.51 0.00
N TYR A 37 -29.66 12.30 0.96
CA TYR A 37 -28.92 11.06 1.08
C TYR A 37 -29.83 9.84 1.36
N ARG A 38 -30.86 10.03 2.20
CA ARG A 38 -31.81 8.97 2.59
C ARG A 38 -32.87 8.68 1.52
N GLU A 39 -33.36 9.72 0.86
CA GLU A 39 -34.50 9.64 -0.06
C GLU A 39 -34.10 9.46 -1.53
N THR A 40 -32.83 9.69 -1.90
CA THR A 40 -32.42 9.54 -3.31
C THR A 40 -32.39 8.07 -3.72
N ASP A 41 -32.97 7.76 -4.87
CA ASP A 41 -32.85 6.45 -5.54
C ASP A 41 -31.59 6.37 -6.43
N SER A 42 -30.88 7.49 -6.63
CA SER A 42 -29.67 7.54 -7.45
C SER A 42 -28.44 7.18 -6.63
N ASN A 43 -27.79 6.07 -6.98
CA ASN A 43 -26.52 5.66 -6.37
C ASN A 43 -25.44 6.74 -6.54
N VAL A 44 -25.40 7.45 -7.67
CA VAL A 44 -24.42 8.52 -7.93
C VAL A 44 -24.58 9.66 -6.92
N VAL A 45 -25.81 10.10 -6.70
CA VAL A 45 -26.10 11.18 -5.72
C VAL A 45 -25.80 10.70 -4.30
N ARG A 46 -26.12 9.43 -3.99
CA ARG A 46 -25.83 8.84 -2.68
C ARG A 46 -24.32 8.78 -2.42
N GLU A 47 -23.52 8.36 -3.40
CA GLU A 47 -22.06 8.33 -3.33
C GLU A 47 -21.44 9.72 -3.19
N GLU A 48 -21.98 10.71 -3.90
CA GLU A 48 -21.52 12.10 -3.79
C GLU A 48 -21.76 12.66 -2.38
N LEU A 49 -22.98 12.45 -1.85
CA LEU A 49 -23.35 12.90 -0.51
C LEU A 49 -22.65 12.10 0.61
N ALA A 50 -22.32 10.83 0.36
CA ALA A 50 -21.60 9.98 1.31
C ALA A 50 -20.22 10.55 1.68
N ARG A 51 -19.58 11.33 0.79
CA ARG A 51 -18.27 11.95 1.03
C ARG A 51 -18.27 12.96 2.18
N TYR A 52 -19.43 13.48 2.55
CA TYR A 52 -19.60 14.42 3.66
C TYR A 52 -20.03 13.74 4.96
N LEU A 53 -20.20 12.41 4.94
CA LEU A 53 -20.52 11.63 6.13
C LEU A 53 -19.23 11.14 6.78
N SER A 54 -19.24 11.11 8.10
CA SER A 54 -18.22 10.44 8.91
C SER A 54 -18.85 9.27 9.67
N ASP A 55 -18.07 8.22 9.82
CA ASP A 55 -18.46 7.10 10.66
C ASP A 55 -18.41 7.52 12.13
N SER A 56 -19.44 7.14 12.88
CA SER A 56 -19.53 7.41 14.31
C SER A 56 -20.14 6.22 15.03
N ALA A 57 -19.76 6.07 16.31
CA ALA A 57 -20.30 5.01 17.14
C ALA A 57 -21.83 5.10 17.20
N CYS A 58 -22.50 3.99 16.94
CA CYS A 58 -23.96 3.92 16.99
C CYS A 58 -24.45 4.28 18.41
N ARG A 59 -25.35 5.27 18.52
CA ARG A 59 -25.86 5.78 19.80
C ARG A 59 -26.58 4.71 20.65
N ALA A 60 -27.19 3.70 20.02
CA ALA A 60 -27.94 2.67 20.74
C ALA A 60 -27.03 1.60 21.37
N CYS A 61 -25.99 1.17 20.66
CA CYS A 61 -25.09 0.11 21.13
C CYS A 61 -23.71 0.63 21.57
N GLY A 62 -23.43 1.92 21.42
CA GLY A 62 -22.11 2.52 21.69
C GLY A 62 -21.03 2.04 20.71
N GLY A 63 -21.42 1.51 19.54
CA GLY A 63 -20.49 0.88 18.60
C GLY A 63 -20.22 -0.61 18.87
N HIS A 64 -20.72 -1.19 19.97
CA HIS A 64 -20.46 -2.59 20.33
C HIS A 64 -21.23 -3.63 19.49
N ARG A 65 -22.09 -3.20 18.54
CA ARG A 65 -22.86 -4.05 17.61
C ARG A 65 -23.86 -5.04 18.23
N LEU A 66 -23.88 -5.18 19.56
CA LEU A 66 -24.76 -6.06 20.31
C LEU A 66 -25.97 -5.32 20.91
N ASN A 67 -27.08 -6.03 21.05
CA ASN A 67 -28.28 -5.53 21.74
C ASN A 67 -28.01 -5.34 23.25
N LYS A 68 -28.93 -4.69 23.97
CA LYS A 68 -28.73 -4.37 25.40
C LYS A 68 -28.55 -5.63 26.26
N ALA A 69 -29.34 -6.67 26.05
CA ALA A 69 -29.29 -7.90 26.84
C ALA A 69 -27.95 -8.62 26.69
N ALA A 70 -27.48 -8.82 25.46
CA ALA A 70 -26.20 -9.48 25.17
C ALA A 70 -24.99 -8.74 25.76
N ARG A 71 -25.05 -7.40 25.88
CA ARG A 71 -24.00 -6.59 26.52
C ARG A 71 -23.92 -6.72 28.05
N HIS A 72 -24.94 -7.28 28.70
CA HIS A 72 -25.01 -7.48 30.15
C HIS A 72 -24.79 -8.95 30.54
N VAL A 73 -24.13 -9.73 29.67
CA VAL A 73 -23.63 -11.07 30.00
C VAL A 73 -22.15 -10.93 30.35
N PHE A 74 -21.78 -11.41 31.55
CA PHE A 74 -20.45 -11.24 32.13
C PHE A 74 -19.76 -12.59 32.33
N ILE A 75 -18.45 -12.61 32.13
CA ILE A 75 -17.53 -13.67 32.50
C ILE A 75 -16.53 -13.01 33.44
N ASP A 76 -16.49 -13.45 34.70
CA ASP A 76 -15.61 -12.88 35.73
C ASP A 76 -15.74 -11.34 35.83
N GLU A 77 -16.98 -10.85 35.96
CA GLU A 77 -17.33 -9.42 36.01
C GLU A 77 -16.97 -8.60 34.75
N VAL A 78 -16.46 -9.23 33.68
CA VAL A 78 -16.14 -8.57 32.41
C VAL A 78 -17.15 -8.98 31.33
N ASN A 79 -17.70 -8.02 30.60
CA ASN A 79 -18.64 -8.30 29.51
C ASN A 79 -17.92 -8.53 28.16
N LEU A 80 -18.61 -9.19 27.24
CA LEU A 80 -18.07 -9.50 25.92
C LEU A 80 -17.57 -8.27 25.13
N PRO A 81 -18.28 -7.13 25.10
CA PRO A 81 -17.77 -5.93 24.43
C PRO A 81 -16.45 -5.41 24.98
N HIS A 82 -16.23 -5.52 26.30
CA HIS A 82 -14.97 -5.12 26.92
C HIS A 82 -13.86 -6.09 26.51
N ILE A 83 -14.09 -7.41 26.62
CA ILE A 83 -13.12 -8.43 26.17
C ILE A 83 -12.75 -8.22 24.68
N ALA A 84 -13.73 -7.93 23.83
CA ALA A 84 -13.48 -7.67 22.41
C ALA A 84 -12.72 -6.36 22.14
N GLY A 85 -12.76 -5.41 23.09
CA GLY A 85 -12.04 -4.15 23.01
C GLY A 85 -10.60 -4.21 23.52
N LEU A 86 -10.26 -5.22 24.32
CA LEU A 86 -8.89 -5.50 24.76
C LEU A 86 -7.99 -5.75 23.56
N SER A 87 -6.71 -5.41 23.70
CA SER A 87 -5.68 -5.93 22.81
C SER A 87 -5.59 -7.46 22.94
N ILE A 88 -5.05 -8.12 21.92
CA ILE A 88 -4.86 -9.58 21.91
C ILE A 88 -3.96 -10.02 23.06
N GLU A 89 -2.94 -9.23 23.41
CA GLU A 89 -2.10 -9.45 24.59
C GLU A 89 -2.92 -9.43 25.89
N GLU A 90 -3.70 -8.36 26.11
CA GLU A 90 -4.53 -8.22 27.30
C GLU A 90 -5.64 -9.29 27.38
N ALA A 91 -6.20 -9.67 26.23
CA ALA A 91 -7.18 -10.74 26.15
C ALA A 91 -6.54 -12.10 26.49
N LEU A 92 -5.31 -12.36 26.03
CA LEU A 92 -4.59 -13.58 26.38
C LEU A 92 -4.35 -13.64 27.89
N ASP A 93 -3.83 -12.56 28.48
CA ASP A 93 -3.62 -12.43 29.92
C ASP A 93 -4.92 -12.65 30.71
N PHE A 94 -6.04 -12.09 30.25
CA PHE A 94 -7.36 -12.30 30.85
C PHE A 94 -7.74 -13.78 30.87
N PHE A 95 -7.64 -14.48 29.73
CA PHE A 95 -8.00 -15.90 29.66
C PHE A 95 -6.99 -16.83 30.34
N GLU A 96 -5.72 -16.42 30.49
CA GLU A 96 -4.73 -17.17 31.27
C GLU A 96 -4.98 -17.11 32.78
N ARG A 97 -5.51 -15.98 33.28
CA ARG A 97 -5.85 -15.79 34.69
C ARG A 97 -7.30 -16.17 35.04
N LEU A 98 -8.13 -16.44 34.04
CA LEU A 98 -9.55 -16.72 34.23
C LEU A 98 -9.76 -18.05 34.98
N GLU A 99 -10.24 -17.96 36.21
CA GLU A 99 -10.63 -19.11 37.03
C GLU A 99 -12.15 -19.17 37.22
N LEU A 100 -12.78 -20.21 36.66
CA LEU A 100 -14.22 -20.43 36.78
C LEU A 100 -14.50 -21.61 37.73
N PRO A 101 -15.16 -21.38 38.89
CA PRO A 101 -15.38 -22.45 39.86
C PRO A 101 -16.46 -23.45 39.42
N GLY A 102 -16.36 -24.67 39.94
CA GLY A 102 -17.41 -25.69 39.87
C GLY A 102 -17.69 -26.22 38.45
N ALA A 103 -18.98 -26.46 38.15
CA ALA A 103 -19.41 -27.04 36.88
C ALA A 103 -19.14 -26.13 35.66
N ARG A 104 -19.17 -24.80 35.85
CA ARG A 104 -18.92 -23.83 34.78
C ARG A 104 -17.50 -23.94 34.25
N GLY A 105 -16.50 -24.02 35.13
CA GLY A 105 -15.11 -24.23 34.75
C GLY A 105 -14.88 -25.54 34.01
N LYS A 106 -15.50 -26.64 34.46
CA LYS A 106 -15.39 -27.94 33.78
C LYS A 106 -15.91 -27.91 32.34
N ILE A 107 -17.03 -27.21 32.10
CA ILE A 107 -17.60 -27.06 30.74
C ILE A 107 -16.71 -26.13 29.90
N ALA A 108 -16.27 -25.01 30.48
CA ALA A 108 -15.50 -23.99 29.78
C ALA A 108 -14.05 -24.40 29.49
N ALA A 109 -13.47 -25.35 30.22
CA ALA A 109 -12.04 -25.68 30.14
C ALA A 109 -11.51 -25.96 28.73
N LYS A 110 -12.27 -26.69 27.89
CA LYS A 110 -11.88 -26.94 26.50
C LYS A 110 -11.96 -25.67 25.64
N ILE A 111 -12.98 -24.84 25.88
CA ILE A 111 -13.21 -23.59 25.15
C ILE A 111 -12.12 -22.57 25.53
N THR A 112 -11.81 -22.40 26.81
CA THR A 112 -10.76 -21.47 27.27
C THR A 112 -9.37 -21.94 26.87
N LYS A 113 -9.13 -23.26 26.77
CA LYS A 113 -7.91 -23.78 26.16
C LYS A 113 -7.79 -23.35 24.69
N GLU A 114 -8.82 -23.58 23.89
CA GLU A 114 -8.85 -23.21 22.46
C GLU A 114 -8.67 -21.70 22.25
N ILE A 115 -9.33 -20.87 23.06
CA ILE A 115 -9.21 -19.40 23.00
C ILE A 115 -7.76 -18.98 23.28
N ARG A 116 -7.15 -19.49 24.36
CA ARG A 116 -5.76 -19.17 24.71
C ARG A 116 -4.78 -19.57 23.60
N GLU A 117 -4.95 -20.75 23.02
CA GLU A 117 -4.10 -21.22 21.92
C GLU A 117 -4.22 -20.30 20.70
N ARG A 118 -5.44 -19.92 20.29
CA ARG A 118 -5.65 -18.97 19.18
C ARG A 118 -5.08 -17.58 19.43
N LEU A 119 -5.28 -17.04 20.64
CA LEU A 119 -4.70 -15.75 21.02
C LEU A 119 -3.17 -15.81 21.01
N ARG A 120 -2.57 -16.90 21.53
CA ARG A 120 -1.12 -17.10 21.50
C ARG A 120 -0.58 -17.19 20.07
N PHE A 121 -1.28 -17.83 19.14
CA PHE A 121 -0.86 -17.81 17.72
C PHE A 121 -0.85 -16.40 17.14
N LEU A 122 -1.86 -15.57 17.47
CA LEU A 122 -1.88 -14.17 17.03
C LEU A 122 -0.73 -13.35 17.64
N VAL A 123 -0.38 -13.58 18.91
CA VAL A 123 0.79 -12.96 19.55
C VAL A 123 2.09 -13.40 18.87
N ASN A 124 2.23 -14.69 18.55
CA ASN A 124 3.44 -15.24 17.92
C ASN A 124 3.69 -14.67 16.51
N VAL A 125 2.63 -14.31 15.78
CA VAL A 125 2.75 -13.62 14.48
C VAL A 125 2.81 -12.08 14.62
N GLY A 126 3.04 -11.55 15.82
CA GLY A 126 3.25 -10.11 16.06
C GLY A 126 1.99 -9.25 15.88
N LEU A 127 0.81 -9.79 16.21
CA LEU A 127 -0.47 -9.06 16.16
C LEU A 127 -1.04 -8.75 17.56
N ASP A 128 -0.22 -8.89 18.60
CA ASP A 128 -0.57 -8.70 20.01
C ASP A 128 -1.23 -7.34 20.30
N TYR A 129 -0.86 -6.30 19.54
CA TYR A 129 -1.37 -4.94 19.67
C TYR A 129 -2.78 -4.70 19.11
N LEU A 130 -3.32 -5.63 18.31
CA LEU A 130 -4.66 -5.51 17.74
C LEU A 130 -5.74 -5.84 18.77
N SER A 131 -6.91 -5.23 18.66
CA SER A 131 -8.09 -5.68 19.39
C SER A 131 -8.93 -6.66 18.57
N LEU A 132 -9.63 -7.57 19.24
CA LEU A 132 -10.54 -8.53 18.60
C LEU A 132 -11.71 -7.84 17.87
N GLY A 133 -12.07 -6.63 18.30
CA GLY A 133 -13.11 -5.80 17.71
C GLY A 133 -12.65 -4.95 16.52
N ARG A 134 -11.36 -4.97 16.14
CA ARG A 134 -10.85 -4.18 15.00
C ARG A 134 -11.53 -4.63 13.71
N SER A 135 -11.91 -3.66 12.87
CA SER A 135 -12.54 -3.96 11.57
C SER A 135 -11.54 -4.63 10.64
N ALA A 136 -11.96 -5.66 9.92
CA ALA A 136 -11.12 -6.32 8.91
C ALA A 136 -10.72 -5.35 7.78
N ASP A 137 -11.59 -4.40 7.43
CA ASP A 137 -11.35 -3.41 6.36
C ASP A 137 -10.25 -2.39 6.71
N THR A 138 -9.86 -2.27 7.97
CA THR A 138 -8.81 -1.33 8.41
C THR A 138 -7.48 -2.02 8.68
N LEU A 139 -7.36 -3.32 8.37
CA LEU A 139 -6.11 -4.05 8.48
C LEU A 139 -5.21 -3.78 7.28
N SER A 140 -3.89 -3.73 7.50
CA SER A 140 -2.92 -3.77 6.41
C SER A 140 -2.90 -5.15 5.74
N GLY A 141 -2.33 -5.22 4.54
CA GLY A 141 -2.16 -6.49 3.82
C GLY A 141 -1.41 -7.54 4.66
N GLY A 142 -0.28 -7.13 5.26
CA GLY A 142 0.51 -7.97 6.16
C GLY A 142 -0.24 -8.38 7.44
N GLU A 143 -1.01 -7.47 8.06
CA GLU A 143 -1.86 -7.81 9.20
C GLU A 143 -2.89 -8.90 8.83
N ALA A 144 -3.60 -8.73 7.72
CA ALA A 144 -4.59 -9.71 7.25
C ALA A 144 -3.96 -11.07 6.90
N GLN A 145 -2.79 -11.07 6.27
CA GLN A 145 -2.03 -12.27 5.94
C GLN A 145 -1.61 -13.03 7.20
N ARG A 146 -1.10 -12.32 8.22
CA ARG A 146 -0.67 -12.94 9.48
C ARG A 146 -1.85 -13.47 10.30
N ILE A 147 -3.03 -12.82 10.27
CA ILE A 147 -4.26 -13.39 10.85
C ILE A 147 -4.62 -14.71 10.16
N ARG A 148 -4.49 -14.77 8.84
CA ARG A 148 -4.74 -16.00 8.08
C ARG A 148 -3.74 -17.09 8.47
N LEU A 149 -2.46 -16.76 8.59
CA LEU A 149 -1.41 -17.70 9.03
C LEU A 149 -1.70 -18.26 10.43
N ALA A 150 -1.99 -17.40 11.41
CA ALA A 150 -2.36 -17.81 12.76
C ALA A 150 -3.60 -18.73 12.76
N SER A 151 -4.58 -18.45 11.90
CA SER A 151 -5.78 -19.28 11.73
C SER A 151 -5.46 -20.66 11.14
N GLN A 152 -4.49 -20.75 10.22
CA GLN A 152 -4.05 -22.02 9.65
C GLN A 152 -3.28 -22.88 10.65
N ILE A 153 -2.41 -22.27 11.45
CA ILE A 153 -1.68 -22.97 12.50
C ILE A 153 -2.64 -23.52 13.55
N GLY A 154 -3.64 -22.73 13.94
CA GLY A 154 -4.69 -23.16 14.86
C GLY A 154 -5.61 -24.26 14.32
N ALA A 155 -5.60 -24.53 13.02
CA ALA A 155 -6.33 -25.68 12.46
C ALA A 155 -5.61 -27.02 12.71
N GLY A 156 -4.31 -26.99 13.04
CA GLY A 156 -3.54 -28.19 13.38
C GLY A 156 -3.45 -29.22 12.24
N LEU A 157 -3.45 -28.75 10.99
CA LEU A 157 -3.39 -29.63 9.82
C LEU A 157 -1.98 -30.21 9.65
N VAL A 158 -1.91 -31.43 9.12
CA VAL A 158 -0.67 -32.19 8.85
C VAL A 158 -0.73 -32.71 7.43
N GLY A 159 0.43 -32.79 6.74
CA GLY A 159 0.52 -33.21 5.35
C GLY A 159 0.00 -32.17 4.35
N VAL A 160 -0.08 -30.91 4.76
CA VAL A 160 -0.50 -29.79 3.92
C VAL A 160 0.72 -29.10 3.33
N MET A 161 0.62 -28.67 2.07
CA MET A 161 1.59 -27.78 1.44
C MET A 161 1.09 -26.35 1.54
N TYR A 162 1.75 -25.54 2.37
CA TYR A 162 1.50 -24.11 2.49
C TYR A 162 2.37 -23.34 1.51
N ILE A 163 1.76 -22.44 0.74
CA ILE A 163 2.46 -21.51 -0.14
C ILE A 163 2.19 -20.11 0.40
N LEU A 164 3.23 -19.43 0.84
CA LEU A 164 3.18 -18.09 1.40
C LEU A 164 3.93 -17.11 0.50
N ASP A 165 3.33 -15.95 0.32
CA ASP A 165 3.85 -14.86 -0.50
C ASP A 165 4.31 -13.73 0.44
N GLU A 166 5.60 -13.65 0.74
CA GLU A 166 6.25 -12.63 1.58
C GLU A 166 5.56 -12.38 2.94
N PRO A 167 5.56 -13.37 3.86
CA PRO A 167 4.93 -13.20 5.15
C PRO A 167 5.58 -12.12 6.06
N SER A 168 6.80 -11.68 5.74
CA SER A 168 7.52 -10.62 6.48
C SER A 168 7.02 -9.19 6.17
N ILE A 169 6.09 -9.01 5.21
CA ILE A 169 5.60 -7.68 4.81
C ILE A 169 5.05 -6.87 6.01
N GLY A 170 5.49 -5.61 6.09
CA GLY A 170 5.09 -4.66 7.13
C GLY A 170 5.44 -5.10 8.55
N LEU A 171 6.43 -5.98 8.68
CA LEU A 171 6.94 -6.49 9.93
C LEU A 171 8.29 -5.83 10.24
N HIS A 172 8.49 -5.48 11.51
CA HIS A 172 9.78 -4.97 11.96
C HIS A 172 10.77 -6.12 12.20
N GLN A 173 12.08 -5.90 12.00
CA GLN A 173 13.11 -6.95 12.13
C GLN A 173 13.00 -7.76 13.43
N ARG A 174 12.75 -7.05 14.54
CA ARG A 174 12.47 -7.65 15.86
C ARG A 174 11.43 -8.77 15.86
N ASP A 175 10.34 -8.59 15.12
CA ASP A 175 9.23 -9.55 15.12
C ASP A 175 9.45 -10.65 14.08
N ASN A 176 10.45 -10.50 13.20
CA ASN A 176 10.75 -11.43 12.10
C ASN A 176 11.17 -12.80 12.64
N ASP A 177 12.01 -12.83 13.68
CA ASP A 177 12.37 -14.07 14.37
C ASP A 177 11.14 -14.85 14.86
N ARG A 178 10.10 -14.16 15.35
CA ARG A 178 8.88 -14.82 15.82
C ARG A 178 8.10 -15.43 14.67
N LEU A 179 8.05 -14.74 13.54
CA LEU A 179 7.45 -15.25 12.31
C LEU A 179 8.20 -16.49 11.80
N LEU A 180 9.53 -16.43 11.69
CA LEU A 180 10.35 -17.54 11.23
C LEU A 180 10.22 -18.78 12.14
N ASN A 181 10.22 -18.59 13.46
CA ASN A 181 9.96 -19.66 14.42
C ASN A 181 8.57 -20.27 14.22
N THR A 182 7.58 -19.45 13.88
CA THR A 182 6.21 -19.90 13.61
C THR A 182 6.12 -20.71 12.31
N LEU A 183 6.84 -20.31 11.26
CA LEU A 183 6.93 -21.08 10.00
C LEU A 183 7.66 -22.41 10.20
N THR A 184 8.74 -22.38 10.98
CA THR A 184 9.51 -23.57 11.40
C THR A 184 8.60 -24.54 12.15
N TYR A 185 7.81 -24.04 13.12
CA TYR A 185 6.82 -24.84 13.83
C TYR A 185 5.77 -25.45 12.89
N LEU A 186 5.25 -24.66 11.93
CA LEU A 186 4.27 -25.15 10.95
C LEU A 186 4.84 -26.30 10.11
N ARG A 187 6.10 -26.20 9.68
CA ARG A 187 6.85 -27.27 9.00
C ARG A 187 6.99 -28.50 9.90
N ASP A 188 7.42 -28.31 11.15
CA ASP A 188 7.71 -29.40 12.10
C ASP A 188 6.45 -30.18 12.53
N LEU A 189 5.25 -29.61 12.35
CA LEU A 189 3.98 -30.35 12.46
C LEU A 189 3.81 -31.44 11.38
N GLY A 190 4.70 -31.53 10.39
CA GLY A 190 4.64 -32.46 9.28
C GLY A 190 4.03 -31.86 8.02
N ASN A 191 4.24 -30.56 7.80
CA ASN A 191 3.79 -29.84 6.61
C ASN A 191 4.97 -29.41 5.74
N THR A 192 4.71 -29.09 4.48
CA THR A 192 5.68 -28.43 3.60
C THR A 192 5.33 -26.95 3.53
N VAL A 193 6.31 -26.08 3.76
CA VAL A 193 6.13 -24.63 3.77
C VAL A 193 7.01 -24.04 2.68
N ILE A 194 6.39 -23.56 1.61
CA ILE A 194 7.04 -22.87 0.49
C ILE A 194 6.79 -21.38 0.70
N VAL A 195 7.87 -20.61 0.76
CA VAL A 195 7.82 -19.17 1.02
C VAL A 195 8.52 -18.44 -0.12
N VAL A 196 7.83 -17.48 -0.73
CA VAL A 196 8.46 -16.46 -1.56
C VAL A 196 8.91 -15.35 -0.63
N GLU A 197 10.22 -15.07 -0.58
CA GLU A 197 10.78 -14.08 0.34
C GLU A 197 11.99 -13.36 -0.28
N HIS A 198 12.25 -12.18 0.27
CA HIS A 198 13.40 -11.35 -0.07
C HIS A 198 14.19 -10.93 1.19
N ASP A 199 13.68 -11.22 2.38
CA ASP A 199 14.37 -10.95 3.65
C ASP A 199 15.60 -11.85 3.87
N GLU A 200 16.71 -11.26 4.30
CA GLU A 200 17.99 -11.94 4.49
C GLU A 200 17.92 -13.02 5.58
N ASP A 201 17.25 -12.74 6.71
CA ASP A 201 17.14 -13.68 7.82
C ASP A 201 16.27 -14.88 7.45
N ALA A 202 15.17 -14.65 6.71
CA ALA A 202 14.31 -15.70 6.18
C ALA A 202 15.06 -16.62 5.21
N ILE A 203 15.88 -16.05 4.31
CA ILE A 203 16.71 -16.81 3.38
C ILE A 203 17.74 -17.65 4.13
N HIS A 204 18.41 -17.09 5.15
CA HIS A 204 19.36 -17.84 5.97
C HIS A 204 18.72 -18.94 6.83
N ALA A 205 17.50 -18.74 7.29
CA ALA A 205 16.76 -19.72 8.09
C ALA A 205 16.16 -20.87 7.26
N ALA A 206 16.11 -20.74 5.93
CA ALA A 206 15.50 -21.73 5.05
C ALA A 206 16.33 -23.03 4.97
N ASP A 207 15.64 -24.18 5.07
CA ASP A 207 16.29 -25.49 4.90
C ASP A 207 16.76 -25.72 3.44
N HIS A 208 16.05 -25.12 2.49
CA HIS A 208 16.31 -25.23 1.07
C HIS A 208 15.81 -23.98 0.33
N ILE A 209 16.64 -23.46 -0.55
CA ILE A 209 16.39 -22.25 -1.34
C ILE A 209 16.37 -22.63 -2.81
N VAL A 210 15.45 -22.02 -3.55
CA VAL A 210 15.39 -22.05 -5.02
C VAL A 210 15.50 -20.61 -5.50
N ASP A 211 16.65 -20.27 -6.09
CA ASP A 211 16.88 -18.94 -6.67
C ASP A 211 16.42 -18.92 -8.13
N ILE A 212 15.56 -17.95 -8.47
CA ILE A 212 14.95 -17.79 -9.78
C ILE A 212 15.47 -16.50 -10.42
N GLY A 213 15.92 -16.58 -11.67
CA GLY A 213 16.51 -15.44 -12.37
C GLY A 213 16.84 -15.77 -13.83
N PRO A 214 17.90 -15.16 -14.42
CA PRO A 214 18.81 -14.16 -13.83
C PRO A 214 18.23 -12.72 -13.76
N GLY A 215 17.13 -12.46 -14.48
CA GLY A 215 16.42 -11.18 -14.47
C GLY A 215 14.91 -11.38 -14.35
N ALA A 216 14.15 -10.32 -14.62
CA ALA A 216 12.70 -10.34 -14.58
C ALA A 216 12.08 -10.52 -15.99
N GLY A 217 10.84 -11.00 -16.04
CA GLY A 217 10.08 -11.17 -17.29
C GLY A 217 10.73 -12.14 -18.26
N ALA A 218 10.92 -11.70 -19.50
CA ALA A 218 11.51 -12.51 -20.58
C ALA A 218 12.96 -12.93 -20.31
N HIS A 219 13.67 -12.24 -19.41
CA HIS A 219 15.05 -12.54 -19.00
C HIS A 219 15.12 -13.39 -17.72
N GLY A 220 13.98 -13.89 -17.25
CA GLY A 220 13.85 -14.69 -16.03
C GLY A 220 13.19 -16.04 -16.28
N GLY A 221 12.68 -16.65 -15.20
CA GLY A 221 11.95 -17.92 -15.27
C GLY A 221 12.85 -19.16 -15.30
N GLU A 222 14.14 -19.00 -15.04
CA GLU A 222 15.09 -20.09 -14.91
C GLU A 222 15.50 -20.29 -13.45
N ILE A 223 15.76 -21.54 -13.06
CA ILE A 223 16.33 -21.86 -11.75
C ILE A 223 17.85 -21.69 -11.86
N ILE A 224 18.38 -20.69 -11.16
CA ILE A 224 19.80 -20.31 -11.23
C ILE A 224 20.65 -21.14 -10.26
N ALA A 225 20.09 -21.38 -9.07
CA ALA A 225 20.74 -22.11 -8.00
C ALA A 225 19.69 -22.76 -7.10
N THR A 226 20.04 -23.92 -6.54
CA THR A 226 19.23 -24.61 -5.54
C THR A 226 20.13 -25.17 -4.46
N GLY A 227 19.75 -25.04 -3.19
CA GLY A 227 20.58 -25.53 -2.09
C GLY A 227 20.37 -24.74 -0.81
N THR A 228 21.36 -24.81 0.06
CA THR A 228 21.45 -24.02 1.30
C THR A 228 21.89 -22.58 1.03
N ALA A 229 21.68 -21.67 1.98
CA ALA A 229 22.07 -20.26 1.84
C ALA A 229 23.57 -20.11 1.50
N GLU A 230 24.44 -20.93 2.11
CA GLU A 230 25.87 -20.93 1.82
C GLU A 230 26.19 -21.41 0.40
N GLU A 231 25.43 -22.35 -0.15
CA GLU A 231 25.60 -22.83 -1.52
C GLU A 231 25.12 -21.79 -2.53
N ILE A 232 24.00 -21.11 -2.27
CA ILE A 232 23.52 -19.98 -3.07
C ILE A 232 24.55 -18.85 -3.08
N ALA A 233 25.08 -18.47 -1.90
CA ALA A 233 26.09 -17.40 -1.76
C ALA A 233 27.40 -17.68 -2.52
N ARG A 234 27.76 -18.95 -2.76
CA ARG A 234 28.96 -19.31 -3.54
C ARG A 234 28.71 -19.32 -5.05
N ASN A 235 27.47 -19.26 -5.51
CA ASN A 235 27.15 -19.30 -6.93
C ASN A 235 27.28 -17.90 -7.55
N PRO A 236 28.29 -17.63 -8.40
CA PRO A 236 28.49 -16.31 -8.98
C PRO A 236 27.38 -15.89 -9.97
N LYS A 237 26.58 -16.84 -10.47
CA LYS A 237 25.44 -16.54 -11.36
C LYS A 237 24.20 -16.09 -10.59
N SER A 238 24.10 -16.43 -9.30
CA SER A 238 23.00 -16.04 -8.44
C SER A 238 23.14 -14.58 -8.05
N LEU A 239 22.21 -13.73 -8.49
CA LEU A 239 22.21 -12.32 -8.08
C LEU A 239 21.96 -12.22 -6.56
N THR A 240 21.04 -13.03 -6.03
CA THR A 240 20.80 -13.16 -4.58
C THR A 240 22.07 -13.60 -3.86
N GLY A 241 22.78 -14.61 -4.36
CA GLY A 241 24.05 -15.08 -3.81
C GLY A 241 25.15 -14.01 -3.78
N GLN A 242 25.18 -13.10 -4.76
CA GLN A 242 26.09 -11.95 -4.75
C GLN A 242 25.80 -10.97 -3.60
N TYR A 243 24.54 -10.77 -3.22
CA TYR A 243 24.18 -9.96 -2.05
C TYR A 243 24.46 -10.71 -0.74
N LEU A 244 24.08 -12.00 -0.64
CA LEU A 244 24.33 -12.82 0.55
C LEU A 244 25.82 -12.99 0.88
N SER A 245 26.67 -13.09 -0.15
CA SER A 245 28.14 -13.18 0.03
C SER A 245 28.80 -11.83 0.34
N GLY A 246 28.10 -10.71 0.13
CA GLY A 246 28.64 -9.36 0.21
C GLY A 246 29.43 -8.91 -1.02
N GLN A 247 29.45 -9.68 -2.12
CA GLN A 247 30.06 -9.25 -3.38
C GLN A 247 29.36 -8.01 -3.96
N ARG A 248 28.04 -7.92 -3.77
CA ARG A 248 27.24 -6.72 -3.99
C ARG A 248 26.62 -6.30 -2.67
N GLU A 249 26.50 -4.99 -2.47
CA GLU A 249 25.79 -4.45 -1.33
C GLU A 249 25.15 -3.10 -1.67
N ILE A 250 24.11 -2.75 -0.92
CA ILE A 250 23.58 -1.38 -0.91
C ILE A 250 24.50 -0.56 -0.01
N ALA A 251 25.36 0.25 -0.61
CA ALA A 251 26.35 1.03 0.13
C ALA A 251 25.72 2.07 1.07
N ILE A 252 26.36 2.31 2.21
CA ILE A 252 26.01 3.42 3.09
C ILE A 252 26.54 4.72 2.44
N PRO A 253 25.75 5.79 2.33
CA PRO A 253 26.24 7.06 1.78
C PRO A 253 27.42 7.61 2.57
N GLU A 254 28.52 7.96 1.89
CA GLU A 254 29.71 8.56 2.54
C GLU A 254 29.40 9.88 3.23
N ARG A 255 28.42 10.63 2.70
CA ARG A 255 27.96 11.91 3.24
C ARG A 255 26.43 11.95 3.17
N ARG A 256 25.80 12.36 4.27
CA ARG A 256 24.36 12.63 4.33
C ARG A 256 24.09 14.09 4.04
N THR A 257 22.93 14.40 3.46
CA THR A 257 22.52 15.79 3.25
C THR A 257 22.22 16.41 4.62
N PRO A 258 22.84 17.54 5.00
CA PRO A 258 22.66 18.12 6.33
C PRO A 258 21.25 18.68 6.50
N ARG A 259 20.68 18.50 7.69
CA ARG A 259 19.43 19.13 8.10
C ARG A 259 19.57 20.65 8.12
N ASN A 260 18.62 21.35 7.49
CA ASN A 260 18.46 22.80 7.65
C ASN A 260 17.45 23.10 8.78
N PRO A 261 17.86 23.68 9.92
CA PRO A 261 16.96 23.99 11.03
C PRO A 261 15.88 25.03 10.70
N ASP A 262 16.10 25.87 9.68
CA ASP A 262 15.16 26.92 9.28
C ASP A 262 14.07 26.42 8.31
N GLN A 263 14.21 25.19 7.79
CA GLN A 263 13.27 24.59 6.84
C GLN A 263 12.73 23.28 7.40
N LEU A 264 11.69 23.39 8.22
CA LEU A 264 11.06 22.27 8.91
C LEU A 264 9.55 22.32 8.74
N LEU A 265 8.98 21.18 8.39
CA LEU A 265 7.55 20.94 8.54
C LEU A 265 7.30 20.37 9.94
N ARG A 266 6.33 20.94 10.66
CA ARG A 266 5.98 20.53 12.02
C ARG A 266 4.50 20.18 12.13
N ILE A 267 4.21 19.13 12.89
CA ILE A 267 2.86 18.79 13.35
C ILE A 267 2.88 18.78 14.87
N PHE A 268 2.02 19.59 15.48
CA PHE A 268 1.96 19.75 16.92
C PHE A 268 0.88 18.87 17.53
N LYS A 269 1.25 18.13 18.57
CA LYS A 269 0.37 17.30 19.40
C LYS A 269 -0.56 16.38 18.59
N ALA A 270 0.00 15.64 17.63
CA ALA A 270 -0.75 14.63 16.89
C ALA A 270 -1.25 13.52 17.85
N SER A 271 -2.54 13.24 17.80
CA SER A 271 -3.26 12.38 18.77
C SER A 271 -4.26 11.42 18.12
N GLY A 272 -4.11 11.17 16.82
CA GLY A 272 -4.90 10.14 16.13
C GLY A 272 -4.58 8.74 16.62
N ASN A 273 -5.60 7.89 16.73
CA ASN A 273 -5.49 6.50 17.19
C ASN A 273 -4.71 6.37 18.51
N ASN A 274 -3.53 5.73 18.48
CA ASN A 274 -2.68 5.51 19.65
C ASN A 274 -1.59 6.58 19.85
N LEU A 275 -1.51 7.62 19.00
CA LEU A 275 -0.50 8.68 19.14
C LEU A 275 -0.71 9.47 20.44
N LYS A 276 0.36 9.65 21.22
CA LYS A 276 0.32 10.30 22.55
C LYS A 276 0.67 11.79 22.47
N GLN A 277 -0.10 12.54 21.69
CA GLN A 277 0.11 14.00 21.51
C GLN A 277 1.55 14.33 21.06
N VAL A 278 2.03 13.63 20.03
CA VAL A 278 3.42 13.75 19.56
C VAL A 278 3.65 15.04 18.77
N ASP A 279 4.81 15.66 18.99
CA ASP A 279 5.30 16.78 18.19
C ASP A 279 6.28 16.23 17.15
N PHE A 280 5.88 16.26 15.88
CA PHE A 280 6.63 15.69 14.77
C PHE A 280 7.34 16.78 13.97
N GLU A 281 8.61 16.57 13.65
CA GLU A 281 9.39 17.44 12.76
C GLU A 281 9.89 16.65 11.54
N LEU A 282 9.66 17.20 10.34
CA LEU A 282 10.15 16.68 9.08
C LEU A 282 11.09 17.71 8.42
N PRO A 283 12.39 17.42 8.29
CA PRO A 283 13.33 18.24 7.53
C PRO A 283 12.97 18.35 6.05
N VAL A 284 12.99 19.57 5.52
CA VAL A 284 12.77 19.82 4.09
C VAL A 284 14.03 19.49 3.29
N GLY A 285 13.87 18.92 2.09
CA GLY A 285 14.96 18.58 1.17
C GLY A 285 15.71 17.30 1.51
N LEU A 286 15.24 16.51 2.49
CA LEU A 286 15.87 15.27 2.93
C LEU A 286 15.07 14.03 2.54
N LEU A 287 15.76 12.89 2.44
CA LEU A 287 15.15 11.57 2.49
C LEU A 287 14.99 11.17 3.97
N THR A 288 13.78 11.32 4.50
CA THR A 288 13.43 10.98 5.88
C THR A 288 12.72 9.64 5.93
N CYS A 289 13.25 8.70 6.71
CA CYS A 289 12.59 7.43 7.00
C CYS A 289 11.79 7.50 8.31
N ILE A 290 10.55 7.03 8.27
CA ILE A 290 9.67 6.89 9.41
C ILE A 290 9.65 5.41 9.77
N THR A 291 10.23 5.10 10.92
CA THR A 291 10.55 3.74 11.36
C THR A 291 9.84 3.41 12.67
N GLY A 292 10.00 2.18 13.15
CA GLY A 292 9.38 1.69 14.38
C GLY A 292 8.55 0.43 14.17
N VAL A 293 8.21 -0.25 15.27
CA VAL A 293 7.52 -1.55 15.25
C VAL A 293 6.10 -1.48 14.65
N SER A 294 5.55 -2.63 14.24
CA SER A 294 4.18 -2.69 13.72
C SER A 294 3.18 -2.22 14.80
N GLY A 295 2.22 -1.40 14.41
CA GLY A 295 1.27 -0.78 15.35
C GLY A 295 1.80 0.42 16.15
N SER A 296 3.03 0.90 15.94
CA SER A 296 3.58 2.05 16.69
C SER A 296 2.93 3.41 16.37
N GLY A 297 2.20 3.50 15.26
CA GLY A 297 1.47 4.71 14.83
C GLY A 297 1.99 5.37 13.55
N LYS A 298 2.98 4.77 12.85
CA LYS A 298 3.60 5.33 11.62
C LYS A 298 2.59 5.80 10.57
N SER A 299 1.71 4.90 10.10
CA SER A 299 0.69 5.23 9.10
C SER A 299 -0.35 6.23 9.63
N THR A 300 -0.60 6.26 10.94
CA THR A 300 -1.49 7.28 11.53
C THR A 300 -0.83 8.66 11.44
N LEU A 301 0.43 8.78 11.82
CA LEU A 301 1.16 10.05 11.79
C LEU A 301 1.36 10.55 10.35
N ILE A 302 1.74 9.68 9.43
CA ILE A 302 2.14 10.07 8.07
C ILE A 302 0.96 10.09 7.10
N ASN A 303 0.17 9.02 7.01
CA ASN A 303 -0.90 8.93 6.01
C ASN A 303 -2.18 9.62 6.52
N GLU A 304 -2.56 9.37 7.77
CA GLU A 304 -3.83 9.87 8.32
C GLU A 304 -3.74 11.31 8.86
N THR A 305 -2.57 11.76 9.31
CA THR A 305 -2.35 13.15 9.76
C THR A 305 -1.63 13.97 8.70
N LEU A 306 -0.34 13.73 8.47
CA LEU A 306 0.51 14.58 7.61
C LEU A 306 -0.01 14.70 6.17
N TYR A 307 -0.24 13.57 5.49
CA TYR A 307 -0.66 13.58 4.09
C TYR A 307 -2.01 14.26 3.92
N LYS A 308 -3.02 13.90 4.73
CA LYS A 308 -4.36 14.50 4.65
C LYS A 308 -4.33 16.01 4.90
N LEU A 309 -3.52 16.46 5.87
CA LEU A 309 -3.28 17.89 6.12
C LEU A 309 -2.68 18.58 4.89
N ALA A 310 -1.53 18.09 4.44
CA ALA A 310 -0.80 18.66 3.31
C ALA A 310 -1.65 18.65 2.03
N ALA A 311 -2.42 17.58 1.77
CA ALA A 311 -3.25 17.46 0.58
C ALA A 311 -4.43 18.45 0.60
N ASN A 312 -4.98 18.75 1.78
CA ASN A 312 -6.03 19.76 1.90
C ASN A 312 -5.48 21.17 1.64
N GLU A 313 -4.36 21.52 2.26
CA GLU A 313 -3.81 22.88 2.20
C GLU A 313 -3.11 23.19 0.87
N ILE A 314 -2.33 22.23 0.36
CA ILE A 314 -1.50 22.42 -0.83
C ILE A 314 -2.25 22.01 -2.11
N ASN A 315 -2.91 20.84 -2.10
CA ASN A 315 -3.57 20.32 -3.29
C ASN A 315 -5.06 20.69 -3.38
N GLY A 316 -5.63 21.36 -2.36
CA GLY A 316 -7.06 21.71 -2.32
C GLY A 316 -8.00 20.51 -2.14
N SER A 317 -7.54 19.45 -1.48
CA SER A 317 -8.35 18.26 -1.19
C SER A 317 -9.34 18.49 -0.04
N SER A 318 -10.20 17.51 0.24
CA SER A 318 -11.20 17.58 1.32
C SER A 318 -11.19 16.32 2.18
N TYR A 319 -10.01 15.91 2.62
CA TYR A 319 -9.85 14.83 3.59
C TYR A 319 -10.16 15.32 5.01
N GLN A 320 -10.43 14.40 5.92
CA GLN A 320 -10.47 14.67 7.35
C GLN A 320 -9.16 14.14 7.98
N PRO A 321 -8.20 15.00 8.33
CA PRO A 321 -6.97 14.57 9.00
C PRO A 321 -7.26 14.04 10.40
N ALA A 322 -6.43 13.12 10.88
CA ALA A 322 -6.54 12.65 12.26
C ALA A 322 -6.25 13.79 13.27
N PRO A 323 -6.77 13.70 14.51
CA PRO A 323 -6.62 14.75 15.53
C PRO A 323 -5.18 15.22 15.75
N HIS A 324 -4.99 16.54 15.80
CA HIS A 324 -3.75 17.25 16.10
C HIS A 324 -4.10 18.69 16.56
N GLN A 325 -3.16 19.42 17.18
CA GLN A 325 -3.43 20.79 17.68
C GLN A 325 -3.04 21.90 16.70
N GLY A 326 -2.06 21.66 15.82
CA GLY A 326 -1.67 22.61 14.79
C GLY A 326 -0.52 22.09 13.93
N HIS A 327 -0.07 22.90 12.97
CA HIS A 327 1.05 22.60 12.09
C HIS A 327 1.72 23.90 11.59
N SER A 328 2.94 23.79 11.05
CA SER A 328 3.68 24.90 10.42
C SER A 328 4.68 24.37 9.39
N GLY A 329 5.09 25.17 8.39
CA GLY A 329 6.12 24.78 7.42
C GLY A 329 5.60 24.10 6.16
N LEU A 330 4.27 24.10 5.93
CA LEU A 330 3.68 23.62 4.67
C LEU A 330 3.98 24.57 3.50
N GLU A 331 4.24 25.85 3.78
CA GLU A 331 4.62 26.87 2.81
C GLU A 331 5.92 26.56 2.07
N HIS A 332 6.74 25.64 2.57
CA HIS A 332 7.93 25.16 1.86
C HIS A 332 7.59 24.32 0.62
N PHE A 333 6.36 23.80 0.54
CA PHE A 333 5.93 22.89 -0.51
C PHE A 333 4.91 23.52 -1.45
N ASP A 334 4.97 23.15 -2.73
CA ASP A 334 3.96 23.54 -3.74
C ASP A 334 3.03 22.39 -4.13
N LYS A 335 3.40 21.16 -3.77
CA LYS A 335 2.64 19.94 -4.05
C LYS A 335 2.97 18.84 -3.05
N VAL A 336 1.96 18.05 -2.69
CA VAL A 336 2.16 16.78 -1.97
C VAL A 336 1.69 15.60 -2.82
N ILE A 337 2.42 14.50 -2.77
CA ILE A 337 2.14 13.28 -3.54
C ILE A 337 2.24 12.09 -2.59
N ASP A 338 1.14 11.34 -2.46
CA ASP A 338 1.12 10.04 -1.81
C ASP A 338 1.29 8.93 -2.86
N ILE A 339 2.29 8.09 -2.64
CA ILE A 339 2.63 6.91 -3.45
C ILE A 339 2.46 5.67 -2.57
N ASN A 340 1.20 5.31 -2.34
CA ASN A 340 0.83 4.11 -1.61
C ASN A 340 0.70 2.85 -2.50
N GLN A 341 0.55 1.68 -1.88
CA GLN A 341 0.41 0.38 -2.55
C GLN A 341 -1.00 0.09 -3.11
N SER A 342 -1.93 1.04 -3.04
CA SER A 342 -3.27 0.80 -3.59
C SER A 342 -3.21 0.50 -5.10
N PRO A 343 -4.08 -0.39 -5.63
CA PRO A 343 -4.06 -0.70 -7.06
C PRO A 343 -4.20 0.55 -7.93
N ILE A 344 -3.45 0.63 -9.04
CA ILE A 344 -3.57 1.75 -10.00
C ILE A 344 -4.96 1.83 -10.65
N GLY A 345 -5.72 0.74 -10.60
CA GLY A 345 -7.13 0.67 -10.96
C GLY A 345 -7.74 -0.65 -10.52
N ARG A 346 -9.07 -0.64 -10.34
CA ARG A 346 -9.85 -1.82 -9.92
C ARG A 346 -10.50 -2.57 -11.08
N THR A 347 -10.17 -2.19 -12.32
CA THR A 347 -10.79 -2.75 -13.52
C THR A 347 -9.73 -3.08 -14.59
N PRO A 348 -10.01 -4.03 -15.50
CA PRO A 348 -9.15 -4.35 -16.64
C PRO A 348 -8.83 -3.21 -17.60
N ARG A 349 -9.57 -2.10 -17.50
CA ARG A 349 -9.37 -0.88 -18.31
C ARG A 349 -8.18 -0.06 -17.87
N SER A 350 -7.72 -0.24 -16.63
CA SER A 350 -6.53 0.41 -16.13
C SER A 350 -5.32 -0.47 -16.44
N ASN A 351 -4.25 0.13 -16.93
CA ASN A 351 -2.99 -0.53 -17.27
C ASN A 351 -1.83 0.47 -17.20
N PRO A 352 -0.57 0.02 -17.26
CA PRO A 352 0.59 0.90 -17.20
C PRO A 352 0.53 2.03 -18.24
N ALA A 353 0.11 1.74 -19.48
CA ALA A 353 0.05 2.73 -20.56
C ALA A 353 -0.99 3.84 -20.32
N THR A 354 -2.17 3.50 -19.80
CA THR A 354 -3.22 4.48 -19.48
C THR A 354 -2.85 5.31 -18.25
N TYR A 355 -2.30 4.68 -17.21
CA TYR A 355 -1.98 5.35 -15.96
C TYR A 355 -0.83 6.36 -16.11
N THR A 356 0.25 5.95 -16.78
CA THR A 356 1.42 6.83 -17.06
C THR A 356 1.15 7.87 -18.15
N GLY A 357 0.01 7.76 -18.84
CA GLY A 357 -0.35 8.63 -19.96
C GLY A 357 0.51 8.41 -21.20
N LEU A 358 1.06 7.20 -21.40
CA LEU A 358 1.70 6.76 -22.64
C LEU A 358 0.66 6.52 -23.75
N PHE A 359 -0.54 6.09 -23.36
CA PHE A 359 -1.52 5.59 -24.32
C PHE A 359 -2.09 6.69 -25.24
N THR A 360 -2.17 7.94 -24.79
CA THR A 360 -2.62 9.06 -25.64
C THR A 360 -1.67 9.31 -26.82
N PRO A 361 -0.37 9.58 -26.61
CA PRO A 361 0.56 9.75 -27.73
C PRO A 361 0.67 8.50 -28.63
N ILE A 362 0.55 7.29 -28.08
CA ILE A 362 0.49 6.06 -28.89
C ILE A 362 -0.71 6.10 -29.84
N ARG A 363 -1.92 6.41 -29.34
CA ARG A 363 -3.13 6.49 -30.17
C ARG A 363 -3.04 7.59 -31.24
N GLU A 364 -2.36 8.69 -30.94
CA GLU A 364 -2.10 9.76 -31.91
C GLU A 364 -1.17 9.29 -33.03
N LEU A 365 -0.13 8.52 -32.73
CA LEU A 365 0.75 7.90 -33.74
C LEU A 365 -0.04 6.98 -34.66
N PHE A 366 -0.87 6.09 -34.10
CA PHE A 366 -1.70 5.17 -34.90
C PHE A 366 -2.70 5.92 -35.80
N ALA A 367 -3.36 6.96 -35.28
CA ALA A 367 -4.24 7.82 -36.08
C ALA A 367 -3.48 8.64 -37.15
N GLY A 368 -2.17 8.84 -36.96
CA GLY A 368 -1.29 9.51 -37.89
C GLY A 368 -0.87 8.67 -39.10
N THR A 369 -1.06 7.35 -39.08
CA THR A 369 -0.70 6.44 -40.18
C THR A 369 -1.52 6.71 -41.45
N GLN A 370 -0.97 6.35 -42.61
CA GLN A 370 -1.63 6.60 -43.90
C GLN A 370 -2.94 5.81 -44.00
N GLU A 371 -2.94 4.56 -43.56
CA GLU A 371 -4.09 3.65 -43.53
C GLU A 371 -5.17 4.15 -42.57
N ALA A 372 -4.81 4.65 -41.39
CA ALA A 372 -5.79 5.24 -40.47
C ALA A 372 -6.43 6.49 -41.06
N ARG A 373 -5.64 7.37 -41.68
CA ARG A 373 -6.12 8.60 -42.31
C ARG A 373 -7.07 8.31 -43.47
N SER A 374 -6.74 7.35 -44.34
CA SER A 374 -7.61 6.98 -45.48
C SER A 374 -8.95 6.39 -45.03
N ARG A 375 -8.98 5.69 -43.89
CA ARG A 375 -10.22 5.16 -43.26
C ARG A 375 -10.93 6.17 -42.35
N GLY A 376 -10.41 7.39 -42.20
CA GLY A 376 -10.98 8.43 -41.33
C GLY A 376 -10.89 8.12 -39.83
N TYR A 377 -9.97 7.24 -39.42
CA TYR A 377 -9.80 6.84 -38.03
C TYR A 377 -9.08 7.92 -37.21
N LYS A 378 -9.74 8.34 -36.13
CA LYS A 378 -9.22 9.29 -35.15
C LYS A 378 -8.61 8.55 -33.95
N PRO A 379 -7.87 9.23 -33.04
CA PRO A 379 -7.33 8.59 -31.83
C PRO A 379 -8.37 7.88 -30.96
N GLY A 380 -9.66 8.25 -31.06
CA GLY A 380 -10.77 7.56 -30.40
C GLY A 380 -10.98 6.12 -30.87
N ARG A 381 -10.74 5.80 -32.16
CA ARG A 381 -10.86 4.44 -32.70
C ARG A 381 -9.90 3.48 -32.01
N PHE A 382 -8.71 3.97 -31.68
CA PHE A 382 -7.64 3.23 -31.03
C PHE A 382 -7.77 3.18 -29.49
N SER A 383 -8.85 3.73 -28.92
CA SER A 383 -9.13 3.64 -27.49
C SER A 383 -10.02 2.44 -27.18
N PHE A 384 -9.55 1.50 -26.36
CA PHE A 384 -10.39 0.39 -25.89
C PHE A 384 -11.51 0.86 -24.94
N ASN A 385 -11.44 2.09 -24.42
CA ASN A 385 -12.46 2.67 -23.54
C ASN A 385 -13.64 3.32 -24.27
N VAL A 386 -13.55 3.48 -25.60
CA VAL A 386 -14.54 4.23 -26.39
C VAL A 386 -15.16 3.32 -27.45
N LYS A 387 -16.48 3.45 -27.65
CA LYS A 387 -17.19 2.75 -28.74
C LYS A 387 -16.60 3.12 -30.10
N GLY A 388 -16.49 2.15 -30.99
CA GLY A 388 -16.01 2.35 -32.36
C GLY A 388 -14.99 1.30 -32.77
N GLY A 389 -13.81 1.27 -32.13
CA GLY A 389 -12.74 0.32 -32.48
C GLY A 389 -12.52 -0.82 -31.50
N ARG A 390 -13.06 -0.73 -30.29
CA ARG A 390 -12.97 -1.79 -29.28
C ARG A 390 -13.79 -3.03 -29.66
N CYS A 391 -13.50 -4.16 -29.03
CA CYS A 391 -14.38 -5.33 -29.07
C CYS A 391 -15.64 -5.04 -28.24
N GLU A 392 -16.83 -5.17 -28.85
CA GLU A 392 -18.08 -4.90 -28.13
C GLU A 392 -18.52 -6.03 -27.21
N ALA A 393 -18.06 -7.28 -27.45
CA ALA A 393 -18.40 -8.42 -26.59
C ALA A 393 -17.86 -8.27 -25.16
N CYS A 394 -16.58 -7.89 -25.02
CA CYS A 394 -15.96 -7.58 -23.72
C CYS A 394 -15.94 -6.07 -23.41
N GLN A 395 -16.60 -5.25 -24.23
CA GLN A 395 -16.57 -3.78 -24.14
C GLN A 395 -15.16 -3.16 -24.01
N GLY A 396 -14.15 -3.80 -24.64
CA GLY A 396 -12.75 -3.38 -24.60
C GLY A 396 -11.90 -3.90 -23.44
N ASP A 397 -12.47 -4.67 -22.51
CA ASP A 397 -11.72 -5.19 -21.35
C ASP A 397 -10.76 -6.33 -21.73
N GLY A 398 -11.03 -7.05 -22.82
CA GLY A 398 -10.27 -8.22 -23.29
C GLY A 398 -10.55 -9.50 -22.50
N VAL A 399 -11.16 -9.36 -21.33
CA VAL A 399 -11.59 -10.44 -20.44
C VAL A 399 -13.06 -10.27 -20.09
N THR A 400 -13.70 -11.35 -19.67
CA THR A 400 -15.04 -11.38 -19.11
C THR A 400 -14.93 -11.86 -17.68
N LYS A 401 -15.63 -11.20 -16.76
CA LYS A 401 -15.69 -11.61 -15.35
C LYS A 401 -16.67 -12.77 -15.19
N VAL A 402 -16.23 -13.87 -14.60
CA VAL A 402 -17.06 -15.00 -14.19
C VAL A 402 -17.21 -14.95 -12.69
N GLU A 403 -18.45 -14.82 -12.23
CA GLU A 403 -18.77 -14.81 -10.81
C GLU A 403 -18.72 -16.22 -10.24
N MET A 404 -17.98 -16.38 -9.15
CA MET A 404 -17.80 -17.65 -8.46
C MET A 404 -18.49 -17.60 -7.10
N HIS A 405 -19.23 -18.65 -6.74
CA HIS A 405 -20.03 -18.63 -5.50
C HIS A 405 -19.19 -18.70 -4.21
N PHE A 406 -18.09 -19.45 -4.22
CA PHE A 406 -17.26 -19.72 -3.04
C PHE A 406 -15.78 -19.41 -3.24
N LEU A 407 -15.37 -19.23 -4.50
CA LEU A 407 -14.02 -18.85 -4.86
C LEU A 407 -14.01 -17.38 -5.26
N PRO A 408 -12.85 -16.70 -5.22
CA PRO A 408 -12.73 -15.37 -5.79
C PRO A 408 -13.15 -15.38 -7.27
N ASP A 409 -13.81 -14.31 -7.70
CA ASP A 409 -14.20 -14.14 -9.10
C ASP A 409 -12.99 -14.23 -10.03
N VAL A 410 -13.18 -14.86 -11.19
CA VAL A 410 -12.10 -15.11 -12.14
C VAL A 410 -12.37 -14.35 -13.44
N TYR A 411 -11.32 -13.78 -14.01
CA TYR A 411 -11.35 -13.18 -15.34
C TYR A 411 -10.92 -14.22 -16.37
N VAL A 412 -11.80 -14.50 -17.33
CA VAL A 412 -11.51 -15.38 -18.47
C VAL A 412 -11.32 -14.56 -19.74
N THR A 413 -10.39 -14.98 -20.59
CA THR A 413 -10.13 -14.33 -21.88
C THR A 413 -11.39 -14.28 -22.73
N CYS A 414 -11.66 -13.13 -23.35
CA CYS A 414 -12.84 -12.95 -24.20
C CYS A 414 -12.78 -13.87 -25.42
N ASP A 415 -13.83 -14.66 -25.66
CA ASP A 415 -13.87 -15.60 -26.79
C ASP A 415 -13.89 -14.95 -28.17
N VAL A 416 -14.35 -13.70 -28.28
CA VAL A 416 -14.52 -13.00 -29.55
C VAL A 416 -13.24 -12.33 -30.01
N CYS A 417 -12.59 -11.54 -29.16
CA CYS A 417 -11.34 -10.86 -29.49
C CYS A 417 -10.10 -11.63 -29.05
N LYS A 418 -10.24 -12.77 -28.35
CA LYS A 418 -9.12 -13.55 -27.80
C LYS A 418 -8.14 -12.71 -26.98
N GLY A 419 -8.66 -11.79 -26.17
CA GLY A 419 -7.85 -10.89 -25.33
C GLY A 419 -7.37 -9.61 -26.02
N GLN A 420 -7.55 -9.46 -27.33
CA GLN A 420 -6.97 -8.37 -28.12
C GLN A 420 -7.62 -7.00 -27.87
N ARG A 421 -8.78 -6.94 -27.19
CA ARG A 421 -9.54 -5.72 -26.83
C ARG A 421 -10.13 -4.91 -27.98
N TYR A 422 -9.78 -5.20 -29.23
CA TYR A 422 -10.22 -4.47 -30.42
C TYR A 422 -10.98 -5.36 -31.41
N ASN A 423 -11.72 -4.73 -32.31
CA ASN A 423 -12.26 -5.41 -33.49
C ASN A 423 -11.19 -5.55 -34.59
N ARG A 424 -11.46 -6.45 -35.54
CA ARG A 424 -10.52 -6.81 -36.60
C ARG A 424 -10.12 -5.60 -37.45
N GLU A 425 -11.07 -4.72 -37.80
CA GLU A 425 -10.82 -3.58 -38.67
C GLU A 425 -9.88 -2.54 -38.03
N THR A 426 -9.89 -2.44 -36.70
CA THR A 426 -8.94 -1.60 -35.95
C THR A 426 -7.54 -2.20 -35.95
N LEU A 427 -7.44 -3.53 -35.85
CA LEU A 427 -6.17 -4.26 -35.79
C LEU A 427 -5.45 -4.39 -37.14
N ASP A 428 -6.15 -4.10 -38.25
CA ASP A 428 -5.52 -3.97 -39.57
C ASP A 428 -4.54 -2.79 -39.66
N ILE A 429 -4.70 -1.78 -38.79
CA ILE A 429 -3.82 -0.60 -38.81
C ILE A 429 -2.54 -0.93 -38.07
N THR A 430 -1.40 -0.72 -38.75
CA THR A 430 -0.09 -0.99 -38.19
C THR A 430 0.76 0.28 -38.16
N TYR A 431 1.63 0.37 -37.14
CA TYR A 431 2.70 1.34 -37.05
C TYR A 431 4.01 0.56 -36.94
N LYS A 432 4.98 0.81 -37.84
CA LYS A 432 6.22 0.01 -37.97
C LYS A 432 5.96 -1.51 -38.00
N GLY A 433 4.92 -1.94 -38.72
CA GLY A 433 4.56 -3.36 -38.87
C GLY A 433 3.89 -4.02 -37.65
N LYS A 434 3.56 -3.26 -36.59
CA LYS A 434 2.86 -3.76 -35.40
C LYS A 434 1.51 -3.06 -35.24
N ASN A 435 0.46 -3.82 -34.96
CA ASN A 435 -0.84 -3.23 -34.62
C ASN A 435 -0.89 -2.75 -33.17
N ILE A 436 -1.97 -2.06 -32.78
CA ILE A 436 -2.05 -1.44 -31.46
C ILE A 436 -2.07 -2.45 -30.31
N HIS A 437 -2.66 -3.63 -30.50
CA HIS A 437 -2.66 -4.68 -29.49
C HIS A 437 -1.24 -5.23 -29.29
N GLN A 438 -0.52 -5.52 -30.37
CA GLN A 438 0.87 -5.98 -30.30
C GLN A 438 1.79 -4.96 -29.63
N VAL A 439 1.54 -3.65 -29.83
CA VAL A 439 2.25 -2.58 -29.11
C VAL A 439 1.93 -2.61 -27.61
N LEU A 440 0.68 -2.87 -27.24
CA LEU A 440 0.28 -3.01 -25.83
C LEU A 440 0.84 -4.28 -25.18
N GLU A 441 1.18 -5.31 -25.95
CA GLU A 441 1.84 -6.53 -25.45
C GLU A 441 3.36 -6.39 -25.31
N MET A 442 3.96 -5.32 -25.83
CA MET A 442 5.39 -5.07 -25.65
C MET A 442 5.70 -4.84 -24.16
N THR A 443 6.84 -5.38 -23.73
CA THR A 443 7.45 -5.01 -22.46
C THR A 443 7.84 -3.53 -22.49
N VAL A 444 8.06 -2.92 -21.32
CA VAL A 444 8.55 -1.54 -21.24
C VAL A 444 9.91 -1.41 -21.96
N GLU A 445 10.77 -2.41 -21.80
CA GLU A 445 12.08 -2.48 -22.47
C GLU A 445 11.93 -2.47 -24.00
N ASP A 446 11.14 -3.40 -24.56
CA ASP A 446 10.90 -3.47 -26.01
C ASP A 446 10.25 -2.19 -26.55
N ALA A 447 9.31 -1.64 -25.78
CA ALA A 447 8.62 -0.41 -26.15
C ALA A 447 9.56 0.79 -26.16
N LEU A 448 10.51 0.88 -25.24
CA LEU A 448 11.50 1.95 -25.19
C LEU A 448 12.32 1.99 -26.47
N ASP A 449 12.81 0.84 -26.91
CA ASP A 449 13.56 0.70 -28.16
C ASP A 449 12.69 0.97 -29.39
N PHE A 450 11.45 0.49 -29.39
CA PHE A 450 10.51 0.69 -30.49
C PHE A 450 10.13 2.17 -30.68
N PHE A 451 9.97 2.91 -29.58
CA PHE A 451 9.57 4.32 -29.55
C PHE A 451 10.72 5.31 -29.33
N GLN A 452 11.98 4.88 -29.42
CA GLN A 452 13.16 5.73 -29.20
C GLN A 452 13.16 7.04 -30.02
N ALA A 453 12.55 7.03 -31.21
CA ALA A 453 12.46 8.19 -32.10
C ALA A 453 11.38 9.20 -31.71
N VAL A 454 10.55 8.90 -30.70
CA VAL A 454 9.45 9.76 -30.22
C VAL A 454 9.80 10.25 -28.81
N PRO A 455 10.34 11.47 -28.64
CA PRO A 455 10.92 11.92 -27.38
C PRO A 455 9.97 11.85 -26.17
N VAL A 456 8.68 12.17 -26.39
CA VAL A 456 7.66 12.14 -25.33
C VAL A 456 7.42 10.72 -24.81
N LEU A 457 7.41 9.72 -25.69
CA LEU A 457 7.26 8.31 -25.31
C LEU A 457 8.54 7.80 -24.68
N LYS A 458 9.70 8.06 -25.30
CA LYS A 458 11.02 7.67 -24.79
C LYS A 458 11.20 8.12 -23.34
N ARG A 459 10.92 9.39 -23.02
CA ARG A 459 11.06 9.91 -21.65
C ARG A 459 10.20 9.15 -20.64
N LYS A 460 8.94 8.88 -20.96
CA LYS A 460 8.00 8.17 -20.06
C LYS A 460 8.31 6.67 -19.92
N LEU A 461 8.83 6.05 -20.98
CA LEU A 461 9.27 4.65 -20.93
C LEU A 461 10.58 4.53 -20.14
N GLN A 462 11.49 5.49 -20.28
CA GLN A 462 12.70 5.55 -19.47
C GLN A 462 12.38 5.66 -17.97
N THR A 463 11.37 6.45 -17.57
CA THR A 463 11.00 6.51 -16.15
C THR A 463 10.43 5.19 -15.62
N LEU A 464 9.83 4.35 -16.47
CA LEU A 464 9.41 2.99 -16.08
C LEU A 464 10.62 2.04 -15.98
N MET A 465 11.60 2.15 -16.88
CA MET A 465 12.88 1.42 -16.78
C MET A 465 13.65 1.79 -15.51
N ASP A 466 13.76 3.08 -15.21
CA ASP A 466 14.52 3.60 -14.06
C ASP A 466 13.97 3.10 -12.71
N VAL A 467 12.67 2.80 -12.63
CA VAL A 467 12.03 2.23 -11.43
C VAL A 467 12.02 0.69 -11.43
N GLY A 468 12.70 0.03 -12.36
CA GLY A 468 12.83 -1.43 -12.40
C GLY A 468 11.60 -2.17 -12.96
N LEU A 469 10.80 -1.53 -13.81
CA LEU A 469 9.61 -2.14 -14.43
C LEU A 469 9.86 -2.50 -15.91
N SER A 470 11.07 -2.95 -16.26
CA SER A 470 11.41 -3.31 -17.65
C SER A 470 10.52 -4.43 -18.21
N TYR A 471 10.12 -5.37 -17.36
CA TYR A 471 9.47 -6.63 -17.73
C TYR A 471 7.95 -6.53 -17.92
N ILE A 472 7.28 -5.53 -17.34
CA ILE A 472 5.82 -5.44 -17.43
C ILE A 472 5.40 -5.04 -18.84
N THR A 473 4.25 -5.54 -19.29
CA THR A 473 3.72 -5.13 -20.60
C THR A 473 2.91 -3.83 -20.48
N LEU A 474 2.92 -3.01 -21.53
CA LEU A 474 2.20 -1.72 -21.54
C LEU A 474 0.69 -1.86 -21.29
N GLY A 475 0.11 -2.96 -21.75
CA GLY A 475 -1.30 -3.30 -21.69
C GLY A 475 -1.69 -4.20 -20.51
N GLN A 476 -0.74 -4.60 -19.65
CA GLN A 476 -0.98 -5.49 -18.52
C GLN A 476 -2.14 -4.99 -17.66
N ASN A 477 -3.02 -5.90 -17.26
CA ASN A 477 -4.20 -5.52 -16.49
C ASN A 477 -3.78 -5.03 -15.10
N ALA A 478 -4.28 -3.86 -14.69
CA ALA A 478 -4.03 -3.30 -13.36
C ALA A 478 -4.39 -4.24 -12.21
N THR A 479 -5.39 -5.12 -12.38
CA THR A 479 -5.80 -6.08 -11.34
C THR A 479 -4.82 -7.25 -11.18
N THR A 480 -3.88 -7.41 -12.11
CA THR A 480 -2.84 -8.45 -12.07
C THR A 480 -1.49 -7.92 -11.62
N LEU A 481 -1.39 -6.62 -11.35
CA LEU A 481 -0.17 -6.01 -10.81
C LEU A 481 -0.13 -6.19 -9.30
N SER A 482 1.06 -6.50 -8.78
CA SER A 482 1.38 -6.46 -7.35
C SER A 482 1.26 -5.02 -6.80
N GLY A 483 1.17 -4.91 -5.47
CA GLY A 483 1.19 -3.62 -4.78
C GLY A 483 2.46 -2.81 -5.08
N GLY A 484 3.62 -3.45 -5.06
CA GLY A 484 4.91 -2.84 -5.38
C GLY A 484 5.04 -2.40 -6.85
N GLU A 485 4.54 -3.18 -7.81
CA GLU A 485 4.48 -2.74 -9.22
C GLU A 485 3.54 -1.53 -9.40
N ALA A 486 2.36 -1.57 -8.77
CA ALA A 486 1.41 -0.46 -8.80
C ALA A 486 2.02 0.83 -8.24
N GLN A 487 2.76 0.72 -7.13
CA GLN A 487 3.46 1.83 -6.49
C GLN A 487 4.57 2.40 -7.40
N ARG A 488 5.40 1.54 -8.00
CA ARG A 488 6.45 1.95 -8.94
C ARG A 488 5.90 2.63 -10.19
N ILE A 489 4.74 2.19 -10.70
CA ILE A 489 4.05 2.88 -11.81
C ILE A 489 3.59 4.28 -11.41
N LYS A 490 3.08 4.46 -10.18
CA LYS A 490 2.73 5.78 -9.64
C LYS A 490 3.96 6.68 -9.53
N LEU A 491 5.06 6.16 -9.01
CA LEU A 491 6.34 6.86 -8.91
C LEU A 491 6.84 7.29 -10.29
N SER A 492 6.86 6.38 -11.27
CA SER A 492 7.25 6.67 -12.66
C SER A 492 6.41 7.79 -13.30
N ARG A 493 5.10 7.81 -13.03
CA ARG A 493 4.22 8.88 -13.52
C ARG A 493 4.64 10.24 -12.99
N GLU A 494 5.00 10.34 -11.72
CA GLU A 494 5.42 11.62 -11.11
C GLU A 494 6.82 12.03 -11.58
N LEU A 495 7.76 11.08 -11.70
CA LEU A 495 9.08 11.32 -12.29
C LEU A 495 9.02 11.84 -13.73
N SER A 496 7.96 11.50 -14.48
CA SER A 496 7.77 11.96 -15.86
C SER A 496 7.33 13.43 -15.98
N LYS A 497 6.95 14.06 -14.86
CA LYS A 497 6.54 15.47 -14.78
C LYS A 497 7.75 16.37 -14.53
N ARG A 498 7.58 17.68 -14.73
CA ARG A 498 8.63 18.65 -14.39
C ARG A 498 8.69 18.79 -12.88
N ASP A 499 9.91 18.68 -12.36
CA ASP A 499 10.23 18.86 -10.96
C ASP A 499 10.26 20.36 -10.62
N THR A 500 9.77 20.70 -9.43
CA THR A 500 9.79 22.05 -8.87
C THR A 500 10.83 22.21 -7.76
N GLY A 501 11.41 21.09 -7.28
CA GLY A 501 12.30 21.07 -6.12
C GLY A 501 11.61 21.42 -4.81
N ARG A 502 10.26 21.46 -4.80
CA ARG A 502 9.44 21.84 -3.64
C ARG A 502 8.24 20.90 -3.46
N THR A 503 8.37 19.66 -3.94
CA THR A 503 7.34 18.63 -3.77
C THR A 503 7.64 17.76 -2.56
N LEU A 504 6.60 17.47 -1.76
CA LEU A 504 6.63 16.46 -0.70
C LEU A 504 6.15 15.11 -1.25
N TYR A 505 7.04 14.13 -1.31
CA TYR A 505 6.70 12.75 -1.64
C TYR A 505 6.52 11.93 -0.37
N ILE A 506 5.40 11.22 -0.27
CA ILE A 506 5.11 10.29 0.81
C ILE A 506 5.04 8.88 0.20
N LEU A 507 5.86 7.96 0.70
CA LEU A 507 5.92 6.59 0.24
C LEU A 507 5.66 5.64 1.40
N ASP A 508 4.75 4.70 1.21
CA ASP A 508 4.41 3.69 2.21
C ASP A 508 5.00 2.34 1.80
N GLU A 509 6.03 1.90 2.54
CA GLU A 509 6.78 0.66 2.32
C GLU A 509 7.11 0.39 0.85
N PRO A 510 7.89 1.27 0.18
CA PRO A 510 8.17 1.15 -1.25
C PRO A 510 9.08 -0.03 -1.61
N THR A 511 9.67 -0.72 -0.62
CA THR A 511 10.47 -1.94 -0.84
C THR A 511 9.74 -3.25 -0.62
N THR A 512 8.44 -3.22 -0.27
CA THR A 512 7.61 -4.42 -0.27
C THR A 512 7.67 -5.11 -1.64
N GLY A 513 7.95 -6.42 -1.66
CA GLY A 513 8.01 -7.15 -2.93
C GLY A 513 9.28 -6.98 -3.74
N LEU A 514 10.33 -6.36 -3.18
CA LEU A 514 11.53 -6.04 -3.95
C LEU A 514 12.74 -6.87 -3.50
N HIS A 515 13.38 -7.50 -4.47
CA HIS A 515 14.71 -8.07 -4.30
C HIS A 515 15.75 -6.97 -4.01
N PHE A 516 16.86 -7.32 -3.35
CA PHE A 516 17.95 -6.39 -2.98
C PHE A 516 18.41 -5.48 -4.13
N HIS A 517 18.49 -6.04 -5.33
CA HIS A 517 18.87 -5.31 -6.53
C HIS A 517 17.85 -4.23 -6.92
N ASP A 518 16.56 -4.54 -6.81
CA ASP A 518 15.50 -3.60 -7.13
C ASP A 518 15.39 -2.50 -6.07
N VAL A 519 15.67 -2.84 -4.80
CA VAL A 519 15.81 -1.84 -3.72
C VAL A 519 16.94 -0.87 -4.04
N GLU A 520 18.09 -1.36 -4.50
CA GLU A 520 19.22 -0.52 -4.91
C GLU A 520 18.83 0.45 -6.06
N GLN A 521 18.08 -0.05 -7.06
CA GLN A 521 17.60 0.78 -8.17
C GLN A 521 16.61 1.84 -7.71
N LEU A 522 15.65 1.46 -6.87
CA LEU A 522 14.67 2.37 -6.29
C LEU A 522 15.35 3.47 -5.46
N LEU A 523 16.33 3.13 -4.64
CA LEU A 523 17.09 4.11 -3.85
C LEU A 523 17.79 5.13 -4.74
N LYS A 524 18.38 4.73 -5.88
CA LYS A 524 18.98 5.67 -6.85
C LYS A 524 17.95 6.69 -7.35
N VAL A 525 16.71 6.27 -7.57
CA VAL A 525 15.62 7.15 -7.99
C VAL A 525 15.19 8.10 -6.86
N LEU A 526 15.06 7.60 -5.63
CA LEU A 526 14.69 8.41 -4.46
C LEU A 526 15.79 9.44 -4.13
N HIS A 527 17.06 9.05 -4.16
CA HIS A 527 18.17 9.98 -3.99
C HIS A 527 18.16 11.07 -5.05
N ARG A 528 17.95 10.72 -6.33
CA ARG A 528 17.84 11.71 -7.42
C ARG A 528 16.70 12.71 -7.19
N LEU A 529 15.54 12.26 -6.73
CA LEU A 529 14.40 13.14 -6.40
C LEU A 529 14.75 14.12 -5.28
N ARG A 530 15.41 13.63 -4.23
CA ARG A 530 15.89 14.44 -3.11
C ARG A 530 16.97 15.43 -3.54
N ASP A 531 17.92 15.02 -4.36
CA ASP A 531 19.01 15.87 -4.85
C ASP A 531 18.53 17.02 -5.74
N HIS A 532 17.33 16.89 -6.33
CA HIS A 532 16.65 18.00 -7.02
C HIS A 532 15.94 18.99 -6.07
N GLY A 533 16.04 18.80 -4.76
CA GLY A 533 15.50 19.68 -3.73
C GLY A 533 14.18 19.20 -3.09
N ASN A 534 13.61 18.10 -3.57
CA ASN A 534 12.35 17.59 -3.01
C ASN A 534 12.54 16.95 -1.62
N THR A 535 11.44 16.89 -0.87
CA THR A 535 11.40 16.17 0.41
C THR A 535 10.74 14.82 0.19
N ILE A 536 11.32 13.79 0.78
CA ILE A 536 10.81 12.43 0.68
C ILE A 536 10.61 11.89 2.11
N ALA A 537 9.37 11.58 2.45
CA ALA A 537 9.00 10.90 3.69
C ALA A 537 8.63 9.45 3.35
N VAL A 538 9.39 8.49 3.86
CA VAL A 538 9.22 7.07 3.56
C VAL A 538 8.90 6.31 4.83
N ILE A 539 7.78 5.60 4.88
CA ILE A 539 7.53 4.59 5.92
C ILE A 539 8.25 3.33 5.52
N GLU A 540 9.19 2.84 6.34
CA GLU A 540 9.98 1.66 6.01
C GLU A 540 10.36 0.83 7.23
N HIS A 541 10.57 -0.45 6.95
CA HIS A 541 11.10 -1.46 7.86
C HIS A 541 12.42 -2.04 7.33
N ASN A 542 12.68 -1.94 6.03
CA ASN A 542 13.89 -2.47 5.40
C ASN A 542 15.13 -1.68 5.84
N LEU A 543 16.02 -2.35 6.58
CA LEU A 543 17.24 -1.76 7.12
C LEU A 543 18.16 -1.20 6.02
N HIS A 544 18.12 -1.75 4.79
CA HIS A 544 18.89 -1.23 3.68
C HIS A 544 18.42 0.15 3.21
N VAL A 545 17.12 0.43 3.26
CA VAL A 545 16.60 1.78 2.99
C VAL A 545 16.96 2.70 4.14
N ILE A 546 16.70 2.25 5.37
CA ILE A 546 16.88 3.05 6.59
C ILE A 546 18.33 3.52 6.73
N LYS A 547 19.33 2.66 6.47
CA LYS A 547 20.76 3.07 6.52
C LYS A 547 21.15 4.14 5.50
N THR A 548 20.40 4.30 4.41
CA THR A 548 20.68 5.29 3.36
C THR A 548 19.94 6.63 3.55
N ALA A 549 18.99 6.69 4.50
CA ALA A 549 18.22 7.89 4.81
C ALA A 549 19.10 9.02 5.36
N ASP A 550 18.76 10.28 5.11
CA ASP A 550 19.47 11.40 5.76
C ASP A 550 19.01 11.59 7.21
N TRP A 551 17.73 11.29 7.44
CA TRP A 551 17.06 11.48 8.71
C TRP A 551 16.14 10.31 8.99
N ILE A 552 16.01 9.94 10.26
CA ILE A 552 15.10 8.93 10.76
C ILE A 552 14.23 9.57 11.83
N VAL A 553 12.94 9.22 11.82
CA VAL A 553 12.03 9.40 12.94
C VAL A 553 11.52 8.02 13.35
N ASP A 554 11.84 7.60 14.57
CA ASP A 554 11.51 6.26 15.08
C ASP A 554 10.34 6.33 16.07
N LEU A 555 9.26 5.59 15.78
CA LEU A 555 8.06 5.53 16.60
C LEU A 555 8.02 4.26 17.45
N GLY A 556 7.59 4.37 18.70
CA GLY A 556 7.52 3.24 19.61
C GLY A 556 7.07 3.64 21.02
N PRO A 557 7.61 3.01 22.08
CA PRO A 557 8.62 1.94 22.05
C PRO A 557 8.06 0.59 21.56
N GLU A 558 6.74 0.41 21.63
CA GLU A 558 6.03 -0.81 21.26
C GLU A 558 4.87 -0.53 20.29
N GLY A 559 4.08 -1.54 19.95
CA GLY A 559 2.84 -1.40 19.17
C GLY A 559 1.62 -1.07 20.04
N GLY A 560 0.53 -0.60 19.42
CA GLY A 560 -0.77 -0.43 20.07
C GLY A 560 -0.75 0.59 21.20
N ALA A 561 -1.41 0.26 22.32
CA ALA A 561 -1.52 1.17 23.47
C ALA A 561 -0.18 1.51 24.14
N LYS A 562 0.82 0.64 24.00
CA LYS A 562 2.17 0.84 24.53
C LYS A 562 3.05 1.69 23.60
N GLY A 563 2.62 1.94 22.37
CA GLY A 563 3.31 2.76 21.36
C GLY A 563 2.87 4.21 21.31
N GLY A 564 3.00 4.82 20.12
CA GLY A 564 2.45 6.14 19.82
C GLY A 564 3.32 7.32 20.25
N GLU A 565 4.59 7.10 20.55
CA GLU A 565 5.57 8.14 20.90
C GLU A 565 6.71 8.18 19.87
N ILE A 566 7.36 9.34 19.73
CA ILE A 566 8.61 9.45 18.96
C ILE A 566 9.77 9.19 19.92
N ILE A 567 10.47 8.08 19.71
CA ILE A 567 11.53 7.58 20.62
C ILE A 567 12.89 8.16 20.25
N ALA A 568 13.12 8.35 18.95
CA ALA A 568 14.35 8.94 18.43
C ALA A 568 14.07 9.73 17.15
N ALA A 569 14.82 10.80 16.94
CA ALA A 569 14.87 11.53 15.69
C ALA A 569 16.29 12.02 15.45
N GLY A 570 16.88 11.70 14.29
CA GLY A 570 18.29 11.94 14.06
C GLY A 570 18.78 11.36 12.75
N THR A 571 20.08 11.47 12.48
CA THR A 571 20.71 10.65 11.43
C THR A 571 20.67 9.17 11.82
N PRO A 572 20.81 8.24 10.86
CA PRO A 572 20.96 6.81 11.14
C PRO A 572 21.97 6.47 12.26
N GLU A 573 23.11 7.16 12.29
CA GLU A 573 24.13 6.97 13.33
C GLU A 573 23.64 7.42 14.70
N GLN A 574 22.97 8.57 14.78
CA GLN A 574 22.41 9.10 16.03
C GLN A 574 21.31 8.19 16.58
N VAL A 575 20.41 7.70 15.71
CA VAL A 575 19.35 6.76 16.12
C VAL A 575 19.94 5.42 16.56
N ALA A 576 21.01 4.96 15.90
CA ALA A 576 21.71 3.74 16.28
C ALA A 576 22.32 3.79 17.69
N GLU A 577 22.58 4.97 18.25
CA GLU A 577 23.08 5.15 19.62
C GLU A 577 21.97 5.07 20.69
N ILE A 578 20.70 5.24 20.31
CA ILE A 578 19.57 5.25 21.24
C ILE A 578 19.17 3.83 21.65
N GLU A 579 19.45 3.44 22.89
CA GLU A 579 19.15 2.07 23.39
C GLU A 579 17.65 1.74 23.43
N ALA A 580 16.78 2.75 23.60
CA ALA A 580 15.33 2.56 23.62
C ALA A 580 14.74 2.30 22.23
N SER A 581 15.48 2.60 21.15
CA SER A 581 15.04 2.41 19.77
C SER A 581 15.31 0.97 19.33
N TRP A 582 14.25 0.22 19.01
CA TRP A 582 14.42 -1.09 18.38
C TRP A 582 15.12 -0.96 17.02
N THR A 583 14.70 0.01 16.21
CA THR A 583 15.33 0.32 14.92
C THR A 583 16.83 0.58 15.10
N GLY A 584 17.21 1.41 16.08
CA GLY A 584 18.59 1.75 16.38
C GLY A 584 19.46 0.55 16.74
N ARG A 585 18.93 -0.44 17.48
CA ARG A 585 19.66 -1.67 17.85
C ARG A 585 20.08 -2.48 16.61
N TYR A 586 19.14 -2.76 15.71
CA TYR A 586 19.42 -3.50 14.48
C TYR A 586 20.28 -2.69 13.50
N LEU A 587 20.04 -1.38 13.42
CA LEU A 587 20.78 -0.49 12.55
C LEU A 587 22.26 -0.38 12.96
N ARG A 588 22.55 -0.42 14.27
CA ARG A 588 23.92 -0.37 14.81
C ARG A 588 24.80 -1.49 14.25
N GLU A 589 24.29 -2.73 14.22
CA GLU A 589 25.04 -3.88 13.70
C GLU A 589 25.36 -3.72 12.21
N LEU A 590 24.39 -3.20 11.45
CA LEU A 590 24.55 -2.97 10.02
C LEU A 590 25.53 -1.83 9.70
N LEU A 591 25.53 -0.76 10.49
CA LEU A 591 26.45 0.38 10.32
C LEU A 591 27.89 0.03 10.76
N GLN A 592 28.06 -0.93 11.67
CA GLN A 592 29.37 -1.35 12.16
C GLN A 592 30.02 -2.47 11.31
N LYS A 593 29.25 -3.19 10.49
CA LYS A 593 29.80 -4.10 9.48
C LYS A 593 30.70 -3.31 8.54
N LYS A 594 32.03 -3.43 8.71
CA LYS A 594 32.99 -2.91 7.72
C LYS A 594 32.75 -3.62 6.38
N PRO A 595 32.83 -2.92 5.24
CA PRO A 595 32.81 -3.58 3.93
C PRO A 595 33.92 -4.64 3.93
N ARG A 596 33.56 -5.87 3.56
CA ARG A 596 34.47 -7.03 3.55
C ARG A 596 35.44 -6.97 2.39
#